data_AF-A0A834KV53-F1
#
_entry.id   AF-A0A834KV53-F1
#
_cell.length_a   1.000
_cell.length_b   1.000
_cell.length_c   1.000
_cell.angle_alpha   90.00
_cell.angle_beta   90.00
_cell.angle_gamma   90.00
#
_symmetry.space_group_name_H-M   'P 1'
#
loop_
_entity.id
_entity.type
_entity.pdbx_description
1 polymer ?
#
loop_
_entity_poly.entity_id
_entity_poly.type
_entity_poly.pdbx_seq_one_letter_code
_entity_poly.pdbx_strand_id
1 'polypeptide(L)'
;MHRSRRRLINQLIKITIVCGLILILFKLNATIKRNEAESVLSSSDLLDQAEKINNERLLTVDKVCKKHRLGIYRDSSKVSFKHPPAPQYSVFYIVRAHNISYCPLYKASSTTWLYNLCLLMNISEKELNDGKEQLSTIARRVIAELEYPEADEALRSTKKLLVIRHPFERLLSAYRDKLENSVAGREHGTLHFYQKYGAMIVRKYRNKNFVKPQDDQVIVRKNVPPAAGIEPTWREFVEYLINTDLANYSDDHWIPYYLYCTPCLVKYDIIAKVETLSRDQIYALNKLGLDKRIKPTWRHGSGYTNASSIYFKQLSRKMVERLYEKYRLDFELFDYSAEDYYRYAVALN
;
A
#
# COMPACT_ATOMS: atom_id res chain seq x y z
N MET A 1 0.06 33.77 76.49
CA MET A 1 -0.60 32.60 75.85
C MET A 1 -0.92 32.75 74.36
N HIS A 2 -1.26 33.94 73.83
CA HIS A 2 -1.81 34.06 72.46
C HIS A 2 -0.81 33.85 71.29
N ARG A 3 0.49 34.20 71.47
CA ARG A 3 1.55 34.08 70.44
C ARG A 3 1.99 32.63 70.15
N SER A 4 2.01 31.76 71.18
CA SER A 4 2.39 30.35 71.05
C SER A 4 1.34 29.55 70.26
N ARG A 5 0.06 29.76 70.56
CA ARG A 5 -1.08 29.11 69.87
C ARG A 5 -1.13 29.45 68.38
N ARG A 6 -0.81 30.71 68.00
CA ARG A 6 -0.77 31.16 66.60
C ARG A 6 0.37 30.53 65.79
N ARG A 7 1.53 30.29 66.42
CA ARG A 7 2.65 29.55 65.79
C ARG A 7 2.30 28.09 65.56
N LEU A 8 1.65 27.44 66.54
CA LEU A 8 1.21 26.05 66.43
C LEU A 8 0.18 25.87 65.31
N ILE A 9 -0.80 26.78 65.21
CA ILE A 9 -1.81 26.77 64.13
C ILE A 9 -1.15 26.96 62.76
N ASN A 10 -0.20 27.89 62.63
CA ASN A 10 0.51 28.09 61.36
C ASN A 10 1.40 26.89 60.98
N GLN A 11 2.00 26.19 61.94
CA GLN A 11 2.72 24.95 61.69
C GLN A 11 1.78 23.82 61.25
N LEU A 12 0.64 23.66 61.92
CA LEU A 12 -0.37 22.67 61.53
C LEU A 12 -0.87 22.92 60.11
N ILE A 13 -1.24 24.16 59.77
CA ILE A 13 -1.67 24.54 58.42
C ILE A 13 -0.59 24.22 57.37
N LYS A 14 0.69 24.53 57.65
CA LYS A 14 1.79 24.18 56.74
C LYS A 14 1.91 22.67 56.55
N ILE A 15 1.78 21.88 57.60
CA ILE A 15 1.82 20.41 57.53
C ILE A 15 0.63 19.89 56.70
N THR A 16 -0.59 20.39 56.92
CA THR A 16 -1.76 19.96 56.13
C THR A 16 -1.61 20.30 54.65
N ILE A 17 -1.07 21.49 54.33
CA ILE A 17 -0.80 21.89 52.94
C ILE A 17 0.24 20.96 52.30
N VAL A 18 1.35 20.69 52.99
CA VAL A 18 2.41 19.80 52.49
C VAL A 18 1.89 18.38 52.31
N CYS A 19 1.16 17.82 53.28
CA CYS A 19 0.54 16.50 53.16
C CYS A 19 -0.49 16.45 52.01
N GLY A 20 -1.28 17.52 51.82
CA GLY A 20 -2.22 17.64 50.71
C GLY A 20 -1.52 17.63 49.34
N LEU A 21 -0.42 18.39 49.19
CA LEU A 21 0.39 18.41 47.97
C LEU A 21 1.02 17.04 47.68
N ILE A 22 1.53 16.36 48.70
CA ILE A 22 2.09 15.01 48.57
C ILE A 22 1.02 14.03 48.08
N LEU A 23 -0.19 14.05 48.67
CA LEU A 23 -1.30 13.19 48.25
C LEU A 23 -1.74 13.46 46.79
N ILE A 24 -1.73 14.72 46.36
CA ILE A 24 -2.01 15.09 44.96
C ILE A 24 -0.96 14.52 44.02
N LEU A 25 0.32 14.64 44.36
CA LEU A 25 1.42 14.08 43.57
C LEU A 25 1.33 12.55 43.48
N PHE A 26 0.99 11.86 44.56
CA PHE A 26 0.77 10.41 44.55
C PHE A 26 -0.40 10.02 43.64
N LYS A 27 -1.53 10.74 43.69
CA LYS A 27 -2.69 10.48 42.82
C LYS A 27 -2.38 10.73 41.35
N LEU A 28 -1.66 11.81 41.03
CA LEU A 28 -1.21 12.11 39.67
C LEU A 28 -0.30 11.00 39.14
N ASN A 29 0.70 10.58 39.92
CA ASN A 29 1.62 9.53 39.52
C ASN A 29 0.92 8.17 39.33
N ALA A 30 -0.04 7.83 40.20
CA ALA A 30 -0.85 6.62 40.04
C ALA A 30 -1.73 6.66 38.77
N THR A 31 -2.28 7.83 38.44
CA THR A 31 -3.08 8.03 37.21
C THR A 31 -2.23 7.91 35.95
N ILE A 32 -1.01 8.49 35.96
CA ILE A 32 -0.05 8.36 34.85
C ILE A 32 0.30 6.89 34.62
N LYS A 33 0.70 6.16 35.67
CA LYS A 33 1.03 4.73 35.56
C LYS A 33 -0.13 3.89 35.04
N ARG A 34 -1.36 4.20 35.46
CA ARG A 34 -2.56 3.51 34.97
C ARG A 34 -2.80 3.78 33.48
N ASN A 35 -2.70 5.03 33.05
CA ASN A 35 -2.85 5.39 31.64
C ASN A 35 -1.76 4.75 30.77
N GLU A 36 -0.52 4.68 31.28
CA GLU A 36 0.58 3.98 30.59
C GLU A 36 0.28 2.48 30.46
N ALA A 37 -0.15 1.82 31.53
CA ALA A 37 -0.52 0.40 31.50
C ALA A 37 -1.70 0.12 30.55
N GLU A 38 -2.75 0.95 30.55
CA GLU A 38 -3.88 0.84 29.62
C GLU A 38 -3.44 1.09 28.17
N SER A 39 -2.50 2.00 27.93
CA SER A 39 -1.94 2.27 26.59
C SER A 39 -1.08 1.11 26.07
N VAL A 40 -0.31 0.46 26.95
CA VAL A 40 0.53 -0.70 26.63
C VAL A 40 -0.35 -1.92 26.37
N LEU A 41 -1.38 -2.16 27.18
CA LEU A 41 -2.33 -3.24 26.99
C LEU A 41 -3.08 -3.08 25.66
N SER A 42 -3.59 -1.86 25.37
CA SER A 42 -4.23 -1.53 24.10
C SER A 42 -3.30 -1.72 22.90
N SER A 43 -2.03 -1.35 23.04
CA SER A 43 -1.03 -1.58 21.98
C SER A 43 -0.70 -3.06 21.79
N SER A 44 -0.68 -3.87 22.86
CA SER A 44 -0.47 -5.32 22.78
C SER A 44 -1.63 -6.01 22.06
N ASP A 45 -2.86 -5.71 22.48
CA ASP A 45 -4.07 -6.28 21.89
C ASP A 45 -4.18 -5.96 20.38
N LEU A 46 -3.81 -4.74 19.99
CA LEU A 46 -3.77 -4.32 18.58
C LEU A 46 -2.73 -5.12 17.77
N LEU A 47 -1.56 -5.40 18.34
CA LEU A 47 -0.52 -6.19 17.67
C LEU A 47 -0.91 -7.66 17.56
N ASP A 48 -1.53 -8.23 18.60
CA ASP A 48 -2.02 -9.61 18.59
C ASP A 48 -3.14 -9.80 17.55
N GLN A 49 -4.07 -8.84 17.48
CA GLN A 49 -5.10 -8.83 16.44
C GLN A 49 -4.49 -8.73 15.04
N ALA A 50 -3.50 -7.87 14.85
CA ALA A 50 -2.81 -7.71 13.57
C ALA A 50 -2.03 -8.98 13.17
N GLU A 51 -1.40 -9.66 14.14
CA GLU A 51 -0.70 -10.92 13.91
C GLU A 51 -1.67 -12.02 13.45
N LYS A 52 -2.81 -12.17 14.14
CA LYS A 52 -3.86 -13.12 13.73
C LYS A 52 -4.31 -12.88 12.30
N ILE A 53 -4.62 -11.63 11.95
CA ILE A 53 -5.07 -11.24 10.60
C ILE A 53 -3.96 -11.49 9.57
N ASN A 54 -2.71 -11.20 9.90
CA ASN A 54 -1.58 -11.48 9.03
C ASN A 54 -1.45 -12.99 8.76
N ASN A 55 -1.58 -13.82 9.80
CA ASN A 55 -1.53 -15.27 9.66
C ASN A 55 -2.67 -15.82 8.79
N GLU A 56 -3.89 -15.28 8.94
CA GLU A 56 -5.02 -15.61 8.07
C GLU A 56 -4.73 -15.28 6.60
N ARG A 57 -4.11 -14.12 6.31
CA ARG A 57 -3.72 -13.72 4.95
C ARG A 57 -2.67 -14.66 4.37
N LEU A 58 -1.65 -15.02 5.15
CA LEU A 58 -0.62 -15.97 4.73
C LEU A 58 -1.21 -17.35 4.41
N LEU A 59 -2.13 -17.84 5.23
CA LEU A 59 -2.84 -19.10 5.00
C LEU A 59 -3.71 -19.05 3.75
N THR A 60 -4.40 -17.94 3.48
CA THR A 60 -5.18 -17.76 2.26
C THR A 60 -4.30 -17.82 1.01
N VAL A 61 -3.16 -17.11 1.01
CA VAL A 61 -2.19 -17.17 -0.09
C VAL A 61 -1.75 -18.61 -0.32
N ASP A 62 -1.31 -19.32 0.72
CA ASP A 62 -0.86 -20.71 0.62
C ASP A 62 -1.94 -21.64 0.06
N LYS A 63 -3.17 -21.54 0.59
CA LYS A 63 -4.33 -22.31 0.14
C LYS A 63 -4.62 -22.09 -1.34
N VAL A 64 -4.56 -20.84 -1.80
CA VAL A 64 -4.84 -20.47 -3.20
C VAL A 64 -3.71 -20.92 -4.12
N CYS A 65 -2.46 -20.75 -3.71
CA CYS A 65 -1.30 -21.26 -4.45
C CYS A 65 -1.37 -22.79 -4.61
N LYS A 66 -1.77 -23.52 -3.55
CA LYS A 66 -1.98 -24.98 -3.59
C LYS A 66 -3.16 -25.36 -4.47
N LYS A 67 -4.31 -24.68 -4.32
CA LYS A 67 -5.53 -24.89 -5.13
C LYS A 67 -5.22 -24.82 -6.63
N HIS A 68 -4.40 -23.85 -7.04
CA HIS A 68 -4.05 -23.61 -8.44
C HIS A 68 -2.72 -24.25 -8.87
N ARG A 69 -2.05 -25.00 -7.99
CA ARG A 69 -0.76 -25.69 -8.24
C ARG A 69 0.32 -24.74 -8.76
N LEU A 70 0.47 -23.60 -8.08
CA LEU A 70 1.39 -22.54 -8.48
C LEU A 70 2.66 -22.54 -7.62
N GLY A 71 3.72 -22.00 -8.21
CA GLY A 71 5.02 -21.86 -7.55
C GLY A 71 5.56 -23.19 -7.03
N ILE A 72 5.79 -23.28 -5.72
CA ILE A 72 6.35 -24.50 -5.08
C ILE A 72 5.42 -25.72 -5.15
N TYR A 73 4.13 -25.51 -5.45
CA TYR A 73 3.13 -26.57 -5.58
C TYR A 73 2.93 -27.07 -7.02
N ARG A 74 3.74 -26.55 -7.96
CA ARG A 74 3.62 -26.90 -9.37
C ARG A 74 4.03 -28.35 -9.61
N ASP A 75 3.22 -29.05 -10.39
CA ASP A 75 3.49 -30.39 -10.90
C ASP A 75 3.53 -30.39 -12.45
N SER A 76 3.63 -31.57 -13.05
CA SER A 76 3.66 -31.74 -14.52
C SER A 76 2.32 -31.49 -15.21
N SER A 77 1.25 -31.24 -14.46
CA SER A 77 -0.09 -31.03 -15.01
C SER A 77 -0.28 -29.62 -15.59
N LYS A 78 -1.28 -29.48 -16.46
CA LYS A 78 -1.61 -28.19 -17.08
C LYS A 78 -2.13 -27.22 -16.01
N VAL A 79 -1.40 -26.13 -15.78
CA VAL A 79 -1.79 -25.04 -14.88
C VAL A 79 -2.78 -24.08 -15.55
N SER A 80 -3.71 -23.54 -14.76
CA SER A 80 -4.74 -22.61 -15.24
C SER A 80 -4.22 -21.17 -15.43
N PHE A 81 -3.10 -20.82 -14.81
CA PHE A 81 -2.50 -19.50 -14.88
C PHE A 81 -1.07 -19.57 -15.40
N LYS A 82 -0.70 -18.66 -16.31
CA LYS A 82 0.70 -18.44 -16.69
C LYS A 82 1.41 -17.80 -15.49
N HIS A 83 2.26 -18.57 -14.80
CA HIS A 83 2.96 -18.16 -13.59
C HIS A 83 4.48 -18.20 -13.81
N PRO A 84 5.26 -17.25 -13.25
CA PRO A 84 6.72 -17.27 -13.37
C PRO A 84 7.34 -18.58 -12.86
N PRO A 85 8.44 -19.06 -13.46
CA PRO A 85 9.11 -20.29 -13.00
C PRO A 85 9.98 -20.07 -11.75
N ALA A 86 10.38 -18.83 -11.48
CA ALA A 86 11.21 -18.42 -10.36
C ALA A 86 10.73 -17.08 -9.78
N PRO A 87 11.06 -16.76 -8.52
CA PRO A 87 10.83 -15.43 -7.97
C PRO A 87 11.37 -14.35 -8.90
N GLN A 88 10.67 -13.22 -8.99
CA GLN A 88 11.18 -12.04 -9.70
C GLN A 88 12.18 -11.31 -8.81
N TYR A 89 13.39 -11.85 -8.64
CA TYR A 89 14.38 -11.34 -7.67
C TYR A 89 14.69 -9.85 -7.84
N SER A 90 14.82 -9.40 -9.08
CA SER A 90 15.20 -8.02 -9.40
C SER A 90 14.21 -6.98 -8.87
N VAL A 91 12.93 -7.31 -8.65
CA VAL A 91 11.95 -6.33 -8.14
C VAL A 91 12.10 -6.06 -6.64
N PHE A 92 12.80 -6.93 -5.90
CA PHE A 92 12.94 -6.79 -4.46
C PHE A 92 13.97 -5.72 -4.08
N TYR A 93 13.66 -5.00 -3.01
CA TYR A 93 14.59 -4.14 -2.30
C TYR A 93 15.02 -4.89 -1.04
N ILE A 94 16.27 -5.37 -1.04
CA ILE A 94 16.79 -6.25 0.00
C ILE A 94 17.80 -5.49 0.85
N VAL A 95 17.47 -5.28 2.12
CA VAL A 95 18.27 -4.50 3.07
C VAL A 95 18.72 -5.41 4.20
N ARG A 96 19.79 -6.18 3.96
CA ARG A 96 20.34 -7.18 4.91
C ARG A 96 20.64 -6.59 6.29
N ALA A 97 21.22 -5.38 6.33
CA ALA A 97 21.57 -4.69 7.57
C ALA A 97 20.37 -4.42 8.50
N HIS A 98 19.15 -4.40 7.95
CA HIS A 98 17.90 -4.20 8.69
C HIS A 98 16.96 -5.41 8.60
N ASN A 99 17.47 -6.57 8.16
CA ASN A 99 16.74 -7.84 8.10
C ASN A 99 15.39 -7.76 7.35
N ILE A 100 15.31 -6.96 6.27
CA ILE A 100 14.08 -6.73 5.53
C ILE A 100 14.27 -6.91 4.02
N SER A 101 13.31 -7.59 3.40
CA SER A 101 13.11 -7.60 1.95
C SER A 101 11.72 -7.07 1.62
N TYR A 102 11.62 -6.18 0.64
CA TYR A 102 10.35 -5.56 0.26
C TYR A 102 10.10 -5.69 -1.25
N CYS A 103 8.93 -6.20 -1.63
CA CYS A 103 8.44 -6.11 -3.01
C CYS A 103 7.54 -4.87 -3.15
N PRO A 104 7.92 -3.85 -3.94
CA PRO A 104 7.18 -2.60 -4.05
C PRO A 104 6.04 -2.72 -5.06
N LEU A 105 4.95 -3.34 -4.66
CA LEU A 105 3.75 -3.35 -5.49
C LEU A 105 3.24 -1.91 -5.69
N TYR A 106 3.41 -1.38 -6.90
CA TYR A 106 3.08 0.02 -7.17
C TYR A 106 1.59 0.32 -7.00
N LYS A 107 1.32 1.54 -6.51
CA LYS A 107 -0.02 2.04 -6.12
C LYS A 107 -0.65 1.27 -4.93
N ALA A 108 0.13 0.46 -4.23
CA ALA A 108 -0.19 -0.16 -2.95
C ALA A 108 0.77 0.33 -1.83
N SER A 109 0.85 1.65 -1.63
CA SER A 109 1.74 2.28 -0.63
C SER A 109 3.25 2.08 -0.87
N SER A 110 3.65 1.77 -2.12
CA SER A 110 5.07 1.60 -2.47
C SER A 110 5.93 2.84 -2.18
N THR A 111 5.42 4.05 -2.45
CA THR A 111 6.13 5.30 -2.13
C THR A 111 6.46 5.41 -0.64
N THR A 112 5.54 5.02 0.24
CA THR A 112 5.76 5.09 1.70
C THR A 112 6.87 4.14 2.14
N TRP A 113 6.87 2.91 1.66
CA TRP A 113 7.88 1.92 2.07
C TRP A 113 9.24 2.17 1.41
N LEU A 114 9.29 2.59 0.15
CA LEU A 114 10.55 3.02 -0.46
C LEU A 114 11.17 4.21 0.28
N TYR A 115 10.35 5.16 0.72
CA TYR A 115 10.79 6.29 1.53
C TYR A 115 11.43 5.82 2.84
N ASN A 116 10.75 4.92 3.56
CA ASN A 116 11.26 4.34 4.80
C ASN A 116 12.55 3.54 4.60
N LEU A 117 12.66 2.77 3.51
CA LEU A 117 13.89 2.07 3.16
C LEU A 117 15.05 3.04 2.89
N CYS A 118 14.80 4.14 2.19
CA CYS A 118 15.82 5.18 1.99
C CYS A 118 16.28 5.80 3.32
N LEU A 119 15.36 6.07 4.26
CA LEU A 119 15.72 6.55 5.60
C LEU A 119 16.59 5.55 6.36
N LEU A 120 16.28 4.25 6.27
CA LEU A 120 17.10 3.19 6.87
C LEU A 120 18.51 3.10 6.25
N MET A 121 18.65 3.54 5.00
CA MET A 121 19.92 3.66 4.30
C MET A 121 20.59 5.03 4.47
N ASN A 122 20.18 5.79 5.50
CA ASN A 122 20.73 7.10 5.87
C ASN A 122 20.56 8.21 4.82
N ILE A 123 19.60 8.07 3.89
CA ILE A 123 19.22 9.19 3.01
C ILE A 123 18.41 10.20 3.82
N SER A 124 18.76 11.48 3.69
CA SER A 124 18.09 12.55 4.44
C SER A 124 16.67 12.81 3.95
N GLU A 125 15.77 13.21 4.84
CA GLU A 125 14.42 13.64 4.46
C GLU A 125 14.45 14.81 3.48
N LYS A 126 15.44 15.71 3.61
CA LYS A 126 15.63 16.86 2.72
C LYS A 126 15.81 16.40 1.27
N GLU A 127 16.64 15.38 1.04
CA GLU A 127 16.88 14.82 -0.28
C GLU A 127 15.64 14.11 -0.82
N LEU A 128 14.98 13.29 0.00
CA LEU A 128 13.77 12.56 -0.43
C LEU A 128 12.58 13.47 -0.77
N ASN A 129 12.59 14.70 -0.28
CA ASN A 129 11.51 15.67 -0.48
C ASN A 129 11.90 16.79 -1.47
N ASP A 130 13.09 16.75 -2.10
CA ASP A 130 13.54 17.83 -2.99
C ASP A 130 12.94 17.78 -4.41
N GLY A 131 12.37 16.63 -4.79
CA GLY A 131 11.66 16.42 -6.06
C GLY A 131 12.56 16.35 -7.29
N LYS A 132 13.89 16.29 -7.15
CA LYS A 132 14.82 16.24 -8.29
C LYS A 132 14.90 14.88 -8.94
N GLU A 133 14.86 13.81 -8.14
CA GLU A 133 14.93 12.43 -8.58
C GLU A 133 13.68 11.64 -8.16
N GLN A 134 13.34 10.61 -8.91
CA GLN A 134 12.27 9.70 -8.48
C GLN A 134 12.72 8.89 -7.27
N LEU A 135 11.80 8.65 -6.35
CA LEU A 135 12.10 7.91 -5.13
C LEU A 135 12.65 6.49 -5.39
N SER A 136 12.13 5.79 -6.41
CA SER A 136 12.63 4.47 -6.81
C SER A 136 14.07 4.54 -7.32
N THR A 137 14.45 5.61 -8.03
CA THR A 137 15.82 5.88 -8.49
C THR A 137 16.76 6.09 -7.29
N ILE A 138 16.36 6.94 -6.34
CA ILE A 138 17.13 7.16 -5.10
C ILE A 138 17.30 5.83 -4.35
N ALA A 139 16.21 5.08 -4.19
CA ALA A 139 16.23 3.79 -3.49
C ALA A 139 17.16 2.78 -4.18
N ARG A 140 17.16 2.69 -5.51
CA ARG A 140 18.06 1.77 -6.25
C ARG A 140 19.52 2.17 -6.19
N ARG A 141 19.82 3.46 -6.06
CA ARG A 141 21.20 3.94 -5.87
C ARG A 141 21.82 3.43 -4.58
N VAL A 142 21.02 3.31 -3.51
CA VAL A 142 21.49 2.85 -2.18
C VAL A 142 21.17 1.39 -1.88
N ILE A 143 20.21 0.79 -2.58
CA ILE A 143 19.81 -0.61 -2.46
C ILE A 143 19.90 -1.23 -3.86
N ALA A 144 21.09 -1.74 -4.18
CA ALA A 144 21.35 -2.36 -5.48
C ALA A 144 20.46 -3.58 -5.72
N GLU A 145 20.13 -3.82 -6.97
CA GLU A 145 19.46 -5.04 -7.41
C GLU A 145 20.39 -6.23 -7.19
N LEU A 146 19.83 -7.34 -6.69
CA LEU A 146 20.53 -8.60 -6.54
C LEU A 146 19.98 -9.59 -7.55
N GLU A 147 20.87 -10.38 -8.13
CA GLU A 147 20.54 -11.45 -9.06
C GLU A 147 20.68 -12.83 -8.39
N TYR A 148 20.15 -13.87 -9.03
CA TYR A 148 20.37 -15.25 -8.59
C TYR A 148 21.87 -15.61 -8.71
N PRO A 149 22.47 -16.37 -7.75
CA PRO A 149 21.85 -16.99 -6.57
C PRO A 149 21.81 -16.09 -5.32
N GLU A 150 22.52 -14.96 -5.34
CA GLU A 150 22.69 -14.09 -4.18
C GLU A 150 21.34 -13.56 -3.66
N ALA A 151 20.45 -13.16 -4.55
CA ALA A 151 19.12 -12.66 -4.19
C ALA A 151 18.28 -13.71 -3.45
N ASP A 152 18.39 -14.98 -3.85
CA ASP A 152 17.64 -16.08 -3.25
C ASP A 152 18.12 -16.39 -1.83
N GLU A 153 19.44 -16.36 -1.61
CA GLU A 153 20.04 -16.43 -0.27
C GLU A 153 19.62 -15.24 0.61
N ALA A 154 19.65 -14.03 0.04
CA ALA A 154 19.26 -12.81 0.76
C ALA A 154 17.77 -12.79 1.12
N LEU A 155 16.89 -13.26 0.22
CA LEU A 155 15.47 -13.42 0.51
C LEU A 155 15.27 -14.45 1.62
N ARG A 156 15.94 -15.61 1.59
CA ARG A 156 15.82 -16.62 2.65
C ARG A 156 16.25 -16.12 4.03
N SER A 157 17.24 -15.25 4.10
CA SER A 157 17.80 -14.74 5.36
C SER A 157 17.08 -13.53 5.93
N THR A 158 16.16 -12.89 5.20
CA THR A 158 15.48 -11.66 5.62
C THR A 158 13.97 -11.84 5.80
N LYS A 159 13.33 -10.99 6.63
CA LYS A 159 11.87 -10.95 6.72
C LYS A 159 11.29 -10.24 5.49
N LYS A 160 10.31 -10.85 4.81
CA LYS A 160 9.74 -10.29 3.58
C LYS A 160 8.40 -9.63 3.86
N LEU A 161 8.29 -8.38 3.42
CA LEU A 161 7.08 -7.58 3.47
C LEU A 161 6.44 -7.48 2.09
N LEU A 162 5.13 -7.69 2.04
CA LEU A 162 4.27 -7.37 0.91
C LEU A 162 3.18 -6.40 1.38
N VAL A 163 2.96 -5.32 0.63
CA VAL A 163 1.83 -4.42 0.84
C VAL A 163 0.94 -4.48 -0.39
N ILE A 164 -0.32 -4.83 -0.18
CA ILE A 164 -1.32 -5.00 -1.23
C ILE A 164 -2.45 -3.98 -1.09
N ARG A 165 -3.23 -3.87 -2.16
CA ARG A 165 -4.44 -3.06 -2.24
C ARG A 165 -5.48 -3.84 -3.04
N HIS A 166 -6.76 -3.49 -2.91
CA HIS A 166 -7.79 -4.04 -3.77
C HIS A 166 -7.40 -3.88 -5.27
N PRO A 167 -7.45 -4.95 -6.11
CA PRO A 167 -6.97 -4.91 -7.48
C PRO A 167 -7.51 -3.75 -8.31
N PHE A 168 -8.83 -3.52 -8.25
CA PHE A 168 -9.44 -2.42 -9.00
C PHE A 168 -9.11 -1.04 -8.45
N GLU A 169 -8.95 -0.88 -7.13
CA GLU A 169 -8.51 0.39 -6.55
C GLU A 169 -7.08 0.73 -6.98
N ARG A 170 -6.23 -0.30 -7.07
CA ARG A 170 -4.84 -0.15 -7.52
C ARG A 170 -4.79 0.27 -8.99
N LEU A 171 -5.57 -0.37 -9.86
CA LEU A 171 -5.66 -0.03 -11.28
C LEU A 171 -6.21 1.37 -11.49
N LEU A 172 -7.26 1.75 -10.78
CA LEU A 172 -7.80 3.12 -10.85
C LEU A 172 -6.78 4.14 -10.35
N SER A 173 -6.07 3.83 -9.26
CA SER A 173 -4.99 4.67 -8.77
C SER A 173 -3.87 4.82 -9.81
N ALA A 174 -3.50 3.75 -10.53
CA ALA A 174 -2.51 3.80 -11.61
C ALA A 174 -2.98 4.67 -12.78
N TYR A 175 -4.21 4.46 -13.26
CA TYR A 175 -4.80 5.27 -14.34
C TYR A 175 -4.82 6.75 -13.99
N ARG A 176 -5.36 7.10 -12.82
CA ARG A 176 -5.47 8.49 -12.38
C ARG A 176 -4.13 9.17 -12.18
N ASP A 177 -3.12 8.40 -11.80
CA ASP A 177 -1.76 8.89 -11.61
C ASP A 177 -0.99 9.07 -12.91
N LYS A 178 -1.17 8.15 -13.88
CA LYS A 178 -0.30 8.06 -15.06
C LYS A 178 -0.93 8.54 -16.36
N LEU A 179 -2.24 8.40 -16.50
CA LEU A 179 -2.92 8.49 -17.80
C LEU A 179 -4.12 9.43 -17.83
N GLU A 180 -4.74 9.76 -16.69
CA GLU A 180 -5.93 10.61 -16.62
C GLU A 180 -5.70 12.05 -17.09
N ASN A 181 -4.55 12.63 -16.78
CA ASN A 181 -4.27 14.02 -17.10
C ASN A 181 -2.79 14.21 -17.41
N SER A 182 -2.48 14.39 -18.69
CA SER A 182 -1.11 14.61 -19.18
C SER A 182 -0.62 16.05 -18.96
N VAL A 183 -1.52 16.98 -18.66
CA VAL A 183 -1.29 18.43 -18.51
C VAL A 183 -1.02 18.83 -17.06
N ALA A 184 -1.45 18.02 -16.09
CA ALA A 184 -1.35 18.26 -14.64
C ALA A 184 0.08 18.43 -14.07
N GLY A 185 1.11 18.48 -14.91
CA GLY A 185 2.47 18.85 -14.52
C GLY A 185 3.30 17.67 -14.03
N ARG A 186 4.59 17.94 -13.81
CA ARG A 186 5.74 17.02 -13.80
C ARG A 186 5.76 15.96 -12.68
N GLU A 187 4.68 15.78 -11.93
CA GLU A 187 4.60 14.72 -10.94
C GLU A 187 4.51 13.37 -11.66
N HIS A 188 5.61 12.63 -11.58
CA HIS A 188 5.73 11.23 -12.02
C HIS A 188 5.45 10.93 -13.50
N GLY A 189 5.98 11.75 -14.42
CA GLY A 189 6.16 11.34 -15.81
C GLY A 189 4.87 11.10 -16.60
N THR A 190 3.77 11.78 -16.26
CA THR A 190 2.47 11.67 -16.96
C THR A 190 2.59 11.84 -18.49
N LEU A 191 3.40 12.80 -18.96
CA LEU A 191 3.67 12.96 -20.40
C LEU A 191 4.38 11.73 -20.99
N HIS A 192 5.37 11.17 -20.29
CA HIS A 192 6.05 9.95 -20.70
C HIS A 192 5.08 8.76 -20.80
N PHE A 193 4.21 8.58 -19.79
CA PHE A 193 3.19 7.53 -19.80
C PHE A 193 2.15 7.73 -20.91
N TYR A 194 1.75 8.97 -21.17
CA TYR A 194 0.89 9.29 -22.29
C TYR A 194 1.56 8.92 -23.63
N GLN A 195 2.82 9.30 -23.84
CA GLN A 195 3.55 8.97 -25.07
C GLN A 195 3.75 7.46 -25.23
N LYS A 196 4.10 6.75 -24.16
CA LYS A 196 4.37 5.31 -24.16
C LYS A 196 3.10 4.46 -24.30
N TYR A 197 2.04 4.82 -23.58
CA TYR A 197 0.80 4.04 -23.51
C TYR A 197 -0.43 4.82 -23.96
N GLY A 198 -0.65 6.02 -23.44
CA GLY A 198 -1.89 6.78 -23.65
C GLY A 198 -2.26 6.98 -25.13
N ALA A 199 -1.33 7.47 -25.94
CA ALA A 199 -1.56 7.70 -27.37
C ALA A 199 -1.91 6.42 -28.14
N MET A 200 -1.24 5.30 -27.81
CA MET A 200 -1.53 3.99 -28.41
C MET A 200 -2.92 3.48 -27.99
N ILE A 201 -3.27 3.61 -26.71
CA ILE A 201 -4.57 3.18 -26.18
C ILE A 201 -5.68 3.95 -26.89
N VAL A 202 -5.57 5.28 -26.96
CA VAL A 202 -6.54 6.13 -27.67
C VAL A 202 -6.65 5.76 -29.13
N ARG A 203 -5.53 5.63 -29.85
CA ARG A 203 -5.54 5.27 -31.27
C ARG A 203 -6.24 3.94 -31.53
N LYS A 204 -6.14 2.98 -30.62
CA LYS A 204 -6.70 1.63 -30.79
C LYS A 204 -8.16 1.51 -30.36
N TYR A 205 -8.54 2.16 -29.26
CA TYR A 205 -9.83 1.90 -28.59
C TYR A 205 -10.82 3.08 -28.68
N ARG A 206 -10.39 4.27 -29.11
CA ARG A 206 -11.29 5.40 -29.29
C ARG A 206 -12.16 5.22 -30.53
N ASN A 207 -13.48 5.12 -30.32
CA ASN A 207 -14.45 5.06 -31.42
C ASN A 207 -14.52 6.41 -32.17
N LYS A 208 -14.88 6.39 -33.46
CA LYS A 208 -15.20 7.58 -34.25
C LYS A 208 -16.33 8.41 -33.63
N ASN A 209 -17.31 7.75 -33.02
CA ASN A 209 -18.42 8.40 -32.29
C ASN A 209 -18.11 8.58 -30.80
N PHE A 210 -16.87 8.92 -30.47
CA PHE A 210 -16.42 9.06 -29.09
C PHE A 210 -17.22 10.14 -28.36
N VAL A 211 -17.83 9.74 -27.24
CA VAL A 211 -18.46 10.65 -26.28
C VAL A 211 -17.55 10.72 -25.06
N LYS A 212 -17.19 11.93 -24.66
CA LYS A 212 -16.41 12.16 -23.43
C LYS A 212 -17.20 11.66 -22.21
N PRO A 213 -16.52 11.12 -21.17
CA PRO A 213 -17.18 10.78 -19.92
C PRO A 213 -17.95 11.97 -19.35
N GLN A 214 -19.12 11.70 -18.76
CA GLN A 214 -19.95 12.72 -18.14
C GLN A 214 -19.31 13.24 -16.83
N ASP A 215 -19.77 14.40 -16.35
CA ASP A 215 -19.25 15.01 -15.12
C ASP A 215 -19.40 14.10 -13.89
N ASP A 216 -20.41 13.23 -13.86
CA ASP A 216 -20.64 12.26 -12.79
C ASP A 216 -19.86 10.94 -12.94
N GLN A 217 -18.97 10.88 -13.94
CA GLN A 217 -18.12 9.74 -14.28
C GLN A 217 -16.61 10.06 -14.19
N VAL A 218 -16.24 11.28 -13.82
CA VAL A 218 -14.84 11.72 -13.62
C VAL A 218 -14.71 12.58 -12.37
N ILE A 219 -13.51 12.62 -11.79
CA ILE A 219 -13.22 13.53 -10.67
C ILE A 219 -12.27 14.62 -11.16
N VAL A 220 -12.74 15.86 -11.16
CA VAL A 220 -11.92 17.03 -11.44
C VAL A 220 -11.09 17.39 -10.21
N ARG A 221 -9.77 17.46 -10.37
CA ARG A 221 -8.87 17.92 -9.31
C ARG A 221 -8.91 19.45 -9.23
N LYS A 222 -9.18 19.98 -8.03
CA LYS A 222 -9.11 21.43 -7.79
C LYS A 222 -7.68 21.92 -8.01
N ASN A 223 -7.54 23.11 -8.58
CA ASN A 223 -6.24 23.78 -8.82
C ASN A 223 -5.27 23.03 -9.76
N VAL A 224 -5.80 22.11 -10.57
CA VAL A 224 -5.03 21.40 -11.60
C VAL A 224 -5.66 21.73 -12.96
N PRO A 225 -4.87 22.08 -13.99
CA PRO A 225 -5.40 22.28 -15.34
C PRO A 225 -6.19 21.05 -15.81
N PRO A 226 -7.31 21.23 -16.53
CA PRO A 226 -8.07 20.10 -17.07
C PRO A 226 -7.22 19.30 -18.06
N ALA A 227 -7.57 18.02 -18.22
CA ALA A 227 -6.96 17.16 -19.23
C ALA A 227 -7.14 17.77 -20.63
N ALA A 228 -6.15 17.57 -21.51
CA ALA A 228 -6.19 18.10 -22.89
C ALA A 228 -7.25 17.41 -23.76
N GLY A 229 -7.81 16.29 -23.29
CA GLY A 229 -8.80 15.48 -24.01
C GLY A 229 -8.15 14.51 -25.01
N ILE A 230 -6.83 14.49 -25.07
CA ILE A 230 -6.03 13.55 -25.87
C ILE A 230 -5.77 12.25 -25.10
N GLU A 231 -5.90 12.29 -23.78
CA GLU A 231 -5.68 11.19 -22.85
C GLU A 231 -6.73 10.08 -23.00
N PRO A 232 -6.38 8.81 -22.72
CA PRO A 232 -7.37 7.74 -22.69
C PRO A 232 -8.36 7.93 -21.54
N THR A 233 -9.61 7.54 -21.77
CA THR A 233 -10.63 7.39 -20.72
C THR A 233 -10.35 6.15 -19.86
N TRP A 234 -11.02 6.05 -18.71
CA TRP A 234 -10.95 4.84 -17.88
C TRP A 234 -11.47 3.61 -18.64
N ARG A 235 -12.55 3.75 -19.42
CA ARG A 235 -13.07 2.68 -20.27
C ARG A 235 -12.02 2.18 -21.28
N GLU A 236 -11.38 3.09 -22.01
CA GLU A 236 -10.34 2.76 -23.00
C GLU A 236 -9.12 2.10 -22.34
N PHE A 237 -8.71 2.56 -21.15
CA PHE A 237 -7.63 1.94 -20.38
C PHE A 237 -7.99 0.52 -19.90
N VAL A 238 -9.20 0.30 -19.41
CA VAL A 238 -9.68 -1.04 -19.01
C VAL A 238 -9.73 -1.98 -20.20
N GLU A 239 -10.20 -1.51 -21.35
CA GLU A 239 -10.20 -2.31 -22.57
C GLU A 239 -8.78 -2.68 -23.04
N TYR A 240 -7.82 -1.76 -22.89
CA TYR A 240 -6.40 -2.06 -23.09
C TYR A 240 -5.93 -3.18 -22.15
N LEU A 241 -6.20 -3.11 -20.85
CA LEU A 241 -5.76 -4.13 -19.90
C LEU A 241 -6.33 -5.51 -20.21
N ILE A 242 -7.64 -5.59 -20.52
CA ILE A 242 -8.33 -6.84 -20.84
C ILE A 242 -7.67 -7.52 -22.06
N ASN A 243 -7.33 -6.74 -23.08
CA ASN A 243 -6.83 -7.25 -24.36
C ASN A 243 -5.29 -7.33 -24.46
N THR A 244 -4.54 -7.02 -23.39
CA THR A 244 -3.06 -7.06 -23.38
C THR A 244 -2.54 -8.31 -22.70
N ASP A 245 -1.51 -8.97 -23.24
CA ASP A 245 -0.78 -10.01 -22.50
C ASP A 245 0.09 -9.37 -21.42
N LEU A 246 -0.49 -9.20 -20.23
CA LEU A 246 0.14 -8.53 -19.09
C LEU A 246 1.36 -9.29 -18.54
N ALA A 247 1.53 -10.57 -18.86
CA ALA A 247 2.73 -11.30 -18.45
C ALA A 247 3.99 -10.88 -19.24
N ASN A 248 3.81 -10.32 -20.44
CA ASN A 248 4.90 -9.96 -21.34
C ASN A 248 5.00 -8.44 -21.59
N TYR A 249 3.88 -7.70 -21.52
CA TYR A 249 3.80 -6.30 -21.96
C TYR A 249 3.21 -5.34 -20.92
N SER A 250 3.09 -5.78 -19.66
CA SER A 250 2.56 -4.90 -18.61
C SER A 250 3.60 -3.91 -18.12
N ASP A 251 3.12 -2.77 -17.63
CA ASP A 251 3.88 -1.86 -16.79
C ASP A 251 3.79 -2.29 -15.32
N ASP A 252 4.82 -1.98 -14.54
CA ASP A 252 4.91 -2.25 -13.10
C ASP A 252 3.74 -1.64 -12.31
N HIS A 253 3.12 -0.56 -12.79
CA HIS A 253 2.00 0.10 -12.12
C HIS A 253 0.68 -0.67 -12.19
N TRP A 254 0.50 -1.58 -13.16
CA TRP A 254 -0.74 -2.35 -13.34
C TRP A 254 -0.52 -3.85 -13.59
N ILE A 255 0.71 -4.34 -13.54
CA ILE A 255 1.00 -5.79 -13.62
C ILE A 255 0.36 -6.53 -12.42
N PRO A 256 -0.26 -7.71 -12.63
CA PRO A 256 -0.80 -8.53 -11.53
C PRO A 256 0.24 -8.88 -10.45
N TYR A 257 -0.23 -9.01 -9.20
CA TYR A 257 0.62 -9.23 -8.03
C TYR A 257 1.38 -10.54 -8.15
N TYR A 258 0.65 -11.56 -8.61
CA TYR A 258 1.18 -12.90 -8.73
C TYR A 258 2.30 -13.01 -9.76
N LEU A 259 2.33 -12.11 -10.75
CA LEU A 259 3.41 -12.02 -11.74
C LEU A 259 4.59 -11.20 -11.21
N TYR A 260 4.32 -10.09 -10.52
CA TYR A 260 5.35 -9.15 -10.08
C TYR A 260 6.06 -9.59 -8.81
N CYS A 261 5.31 -9.83 -7.73
CA CYS A 261 5.86 -10.18 -6.42
C CYS A 261 5.94 -11.69 -6.17
N THR A 262 5.33 -12.52 -7.03
CA THR A 262 5.43 -13.99 -6.99
C THR A 262 5.14 -14.63 -5.62
N PRO A 263 3.99 -14.35 -4.97
CA PRO A 263 3.67 -14.84 -3.61
C PRO A 263 3.50 -16.36 -3.51
N CYS A 264 3.37 -17.09 -4.63
CA CYS A 264 3.39 -18.55 -4.62
C CYS A 264 4.81 -19.17 -4.67
N LEU A 265 5.84 -18.35 -4.92
CA LEU A 265 7.25 -18.75 -4.89
C LEU A 265 8.00 -18.14 -3.71
N VAL A 266 7.58 -16.95 -3.26
CA VAL A 266 8.18 -16.25 -2.13
C VAL A 266 7.27 -16.38 -0.90
N LYS A 267 7.79 -17.04 0.15
CA LYS A 267 7.11 -17.13 1.45
C LYS A 267 7.24 -15.81 2.20
N TYR A 268 6.20 -14.97 2.11
CA TYR A 268 6.16 -13.70 2.84
C TYR A 268 5.98 -13.90 4.34
N ASP A 269 6.52 -12.97 5.13
CA ASP A 269 6.35 -12.96 6.59
C ASP A 269 5.23 -12.00 7.00
N ILE A 270 5.04 -10.92 6.22
CA ILE A 270 4.05 -9.88 6.50
C ILE A 270 3.30 -9.51 5.21
N ILE A 271 1.96 -9.59 5.25
CA ILE A 271 1.06 -9.10 4.20
C ILE A 271 0.19 -7.99 4.79
N ALA A 272 0.52 -6.74 4.45
CA ALA A 272 -0.27 -5.57 4.83
C ALA A 272 -1.26 -5.18 3.73
N LYS A 273 -2.41 -4.62 4.11
CA LYS A 273 -3.43 -4.09 3.19
C LYS A 273 -3.50 -2.57 3.29
N VAL A 274 -3.61 -1.87 2.17
CA VAL A 274 -3.83 -0.40 2.14
C VAL A 274 -5.13 -0.03 2.86
N GLU A 275 -6.14 -0.88 2.81
CA GLU A 275 -7.43 -0.67 3.46
C GLU A 275 -7.31 -0.64 5.00
N THR A 276 -6.32 -1.34 5.56
CA THR A 276 -6.04 -1.42 7.00
C THR A 276 -4.64 -0.92 7.33
N LEU A 277 -4.10 -0.01 6.51
CA LEU A 277 -2.68 0.32 6.53
C LEU A 277 -2.25 0.88 7.88
N SER A 278 -3.11 1.66 8.54
CA SER A 278 -2.89 2.21 9.89
C SER A 278 -2.37 1.20 10.89
N ARG A 279 -3.15 0.14 11.09
CA ARG A 279 -2.80 -1.01 11.94
C ARG A 279 -1.63 -1.79 11.35
N ASP A 280 -1.71 -2.12 10.05
CA ASP A 280 -0.78 -3.07 9.45
C ASP A 280 0.65 -2.53 9.36
N GLN A 281 0.84 -1.21 9.19
CA GLN A 281 2.18 -0.62 9.21
C GLN A 281 2.78 -0.64 10.62
N ILE A 282 1.99 -0.32 11.65
CA ILE A 282 2.45 -0.40 13.05
C ILE A 282 2.88 -1.84 13.37
N TYR A 283 2.05 -2.82 13.00
CA TYR A 283 2.39 -4.24 13.14
C TYR A 283 3.65 -4.61 12.35
N ALA A 284 3.76 -4.21 11.09
CA ALA A 284 4.91 -4.52 10.26
C ALA A 284 6.21 -3.96 10.86
N LEU A 285 6.21 -2.69 11.30
CA LEU A 285 7.37 -2.08 11.94
C LEU A 285 7.78 -2.80 13.22
N ASN A 286 6.82 -3.18 14.07
CA ASN A 286 7.10 -3.97 15.27
C ASN A 286 7.66 -5.36 14.93
N LYS A 287 7.01 -6.09 14.00
CA LYS A 287 7.43 -7.43 13.59
C LYS A 287 8.83 -7.43 12.94
N LEU A 288 9.22 -6.33 12.32
CA LEU A 288 10.55 -6.12 11.73
C LEU A 288 11.58 -5.57 12.74
N GLY A 289 11.17 -5.11 13.93
CA GLY A 289 12.05 -4.46 14.91
C GLY A 289 12.51 -3.05 14.48
N LEU A 290 11.68 -2.36 13.70
CA LEU A 290 11.96 -1.06 13.08
C LEU A 290 11.16 0.10 13.69
N ASP A 291 10.29 -0.17 14.67
CA ASP A 291 9.41 0.77 15.36
C ASP A 291 10.16 1.96 16.01
N LYS A 292 11.41 1.73 16.46
CA LYS A 292 12.27 2.78 17.02
C LYS A 292 13.05 3.59 15.99
N ARG A 293 13.11 3.13 14.74
CA ARG A 293 13.90 3.74 13.66
C ARG A 293 13.04 4.45 12.62
N ILE A 294 11.84 3.94 12.37
CA ILE A 294 10.88 4.48 11.42
C ILE A 294 9.60 4.82 12.16
N LYS A 295 9.12 6.05 11.99
CA LYS A 295 7.79 6.43 12.44
C LYS A 295 6.75 6.03 11.39
N PRO A 296 5.60 5.46 11.78
CA PRO A 296 4.51 5.21 10.86
C PRO A 296 3.99 6.55 10.31
N THR A 297 4.34 6.86 9.06
CA THR A 297 3.96 8.09 8.38
C THR A 297 3.19 7.77 7.11
N TRP A 298 2.10 8.49 6.89
CA TRP A 298 1.18 8.29 5.78
C TRP A 298 1.43 9.34 4.71
N ARG A 299 2.29 9.05 3.73
CA ARG A 299 2.57 9.99 2.63
C ARG A 299 1.38 10.19 1.68
N HIS A 300 0.44 9.24 1.65
CA HIS A 300 -0.81 9.36 0.91
C HIS A 300 -1.96 8.87 1.80
N GLY A 301 -3.00 9.69 1.97
CA GLY A 301 -4.17 9.32 2.74
C GLY A 301 -4.88 8.11 2.13
N SER A 302 -5.28 7.16 2.97
CA SER A 302 -6.11 6.01 2.62
C SER A 302 -7.57 6.38 2.39
N GLY A 303 -7.85 7.61 1.95
CA GLY A 303 -9.19 8.06 1.68
C GLY A 303 -9.82 7.09 0.68
N TYR A 304 -10.77 6.30 1.15
CA TYR A 304 -11.77 5.62 0.34
C TYR A 304 -12.55 6.72 -0.38
N THR A 305 -11.92 7.34 -1.37
CA THR A 305 -12.60 8.22 -2.27
C THR A 305 -13.59 7.32 -3.00
N ASN A 306 -14.83 7.77 -3.09
CA ASN A 306 -15.87 7.14 -3.90
C ASN A 306 -15.54 7.16 -5.41
N ALA A 307 -14.27 7.32 -5.78
CA ALA A 307 -13.76 7.35 -7.14
C ALA A 307 -14.17 6.09 -7.87
N SER A 308 -14.02 4.91 -7.28
CA SER A 308 -14.40 3.69 -7.98
C SER A 308 -15.87 3.66 -8.40
N SER A 309 -16.81 4.13 -7.56
CA SER A 309 -18.21 4.22 -7.99
C SER A 309 -18.49 5.29 -9.04
N ILE A 310 -17.58 6.25 -9.22
CA ILE A 310 -17.65 7.28 -10.27
C ILE A 310 -17.08 6.72 -11.57
N TYR A 311 -15.84 6.21 -11.57
CA TYR A 311 -15.16 5.77 -12.78
C TYR A 311 -15.74 4.46 -13.33
N PHE A 312 -16.17 3.52 -12.46
CA PHE A 312 -16.75 2.26 -12.94
C PHE A 312 -18.10 2.44 -13.66
N LYS A 313 -18.78 3.58 -13.50
CA LYS A 313 -19.96 3.92 -14.32
C LYS A 313 -19.66 3.96 -15.82
N GLN A 314 -18.40 4.19 -16.21
CA GLN A 314 -17.98 4.18 -17.62
C GLN A 314 -17.95 2.76 -18.23
N LEU A 315 -17.99 1.73 -17.39
CA LEU A 315 -17.85 0.33 -17.79
C LEU A 315 -19.21 -0.38 -17.82
N SER A 316 -19.34 -1.35 -18.73
CA SER A 316 -20.42 -2.32 -18.65
C SER A 316 -20.06 -3.44 -17.67
N ARG A 317 -21.07 -4.12 -17.13
CA ARG A 317 -20.87 -5.28 -16.24
C ARG A 317 -19.95 -6.32 -16.87
N LYS A 318 -20.12 -6.61 -18.16
CA LYS A 318 -19.28 -7.54 -18.93
C LYS A 318 -17.82 -7.10 -19.01
N MET A 319 -17.56 -5.80 -19.10
CA MET A 319 -16.18 -5.29 -19.04
C MET A 319 -15.56 -5.54 -17.66
N VAL A 320 -16.32 -5.31 -16.57
CA VAL A 320 -15.84 -5.58 -15.21
C VAL A 320 -15.58 -7.07 -15.00
N GLU A 321 -16.44 -7.95 -15.48
CA GLU A 321 -16.23 -9.41 -15.43
C GLU A 321 -14.96 -9.83 -16.17
N ARG A 322 -14.74 -9.31 -17.39
CA ARG A 322 -13.50 -9.59 -18.14
C ARG A 322 -12.26 -9.01 -17.46
N LEU A 323 -12.36 -7.85 -16.84
CA LEU A 323 -11.28 -7.26 -16.05
C LEU A 323 -11.00 -8.08 -14.80
N TYR A 324 -12.04 -8.56 -14.11
CA TYR A 324 -11.91 -9.47 -12.97
C TYR A 324 -11.16 -10.73 -13.38
N GLU A 325 -11.57 -11.40 -14.47
CA GLU A 325 -10.87 -12.60 -14.96
C GLU A 325 -9.39 -12.34 -15.24
N LYS A 326 -9.04 -11.14 -15.72
CA LYS A 326 -7.65 -10.75 -15.96
C LYS A 326 -6.79 -10.71 -14.69
N TYR A 327 -7.40 -10.36 -13.56
CA TYR A 327 -6.74 -10.23 -12.25
C TYR A 327 -7.26 -11.25 -11.23
N ARG A 328 -7.99 -12.30 -11.66
CA ARG A 328 -8.75 -13.18 -10.76
C ARG A 328 -7.90 -13.81 -9.68
N LEU A 329 -6.67 -14.22 -10.03
CA LEU A 329 -5.76 -14.81 -9.06
C LEU A 329 -5.34 -13.81 -7.96
N ASP A 330 -5.19 -12.52 -8.27
CA ASP A 330 -4.92 -11.49 -7.26
C ASP A 330 -6.09 -11.30 -6.29
N PHE A 331 -7.33 -11.39 -6.80
CA PHE A 331 -8.52 -11.37 -5.95
C PHE A 331 -8.56 -12.60 -5.03
N GLU A 332 -8.32 -13.79 -5.57
CA GLU A 332 -8.34 -15.04 -4.80
C GLU A 332 -7.22 -15.07 -3.74
N LEU A 333 -5.98 -14.73 -4.13
CA LEU A 333 -4.80 -14.79 -3.24
C LEU A 333 -4.97 -13.95 -1.97
N PHE A 334 -5.68 -12.84 -2.08
CA PHE A 334 -5.77 -11.85 -1.01
C PHE A 334 -7.17 -11.58 -0.52
N ASP A 335 -8.11 -12.47 -0.85
CA ASP A 335 -9.51 -12.44 -0.38
C ASP A 335 -10.16 -11.05 -0.61
N TYR A 336 -10.17 -10.63 -1.87
CA TYR A 336 -10.88 -9.43 -2.31
C TYR A 336 -12.14 -9.80 -3.08
N SER A 337 -13.14 -8.92 -3.04
CA SER A 337 -14.43 -9.09 -3.72
C SER A 337 -14.65 -8.02 -4.79
N ALA A 338 -15.17 -8.43 -5.95
CA ALA A 338 -15.51 -7.53 -7.05
C ALA A 338 -16.99 -7.06 -7.04
N GLU A 339 -17.80 -7.51 -6.08
CA GLU A 339 -19.26 -7.34 -6.10
C GLU A 339 -19.72 -5.87 -6.21
N ASP A 340 -19.09 -4.98 -5.45
CA ASP A 340 -19.40 -3.55 -5.49
C ASP A 340 -19.18 -2.96 -6.89
N TYR A 341 -18.16 -3.42 -7.59
CA TYR A 341 -17.78 -2.92 -8.90
C TYR A 341 -18.70 -3.42 -10.01
N TYR A 342 -19.30 -4.60 -9.85
CA TYR A 342 -20.40 -5.03 -10.72
C TYR A 342 -21.64 -4.14 -10.55
N ARG A 343 -21.89 -3.64 -9.34
CA ARG A 343 -23.01 -2.72 -9.06
C ARG A 343 -22.74 -1.31 -9.59
N TYR A 344 -21.48 -0.84 -9.56
CA TYR A 344 -21.11 0.47 -10.09
C TYR A 344 -21.14 0.53 -11.63
N ALA A 345 -21.02 -0.60 -12.32
CA ALA A 345 -20.98 -0.67 -13.77
C ALA A 345 -22.37 -0.53 -14.40
N VAL A 346 -22.65 0.66 -14.94
CA VAL A 346 -23.97 1.02 -15.49
C VAL A 346 -23.96 1.29 -17.00
N ALA A 347 -22.79 1.30 -17.65
CA ALA A 347 -22.73 1.57 -19.09
C ALA A 347 -23.34 0.39 -19.87
N LEU A 348 -24.09 0.72 -20.93
CA LEU A 348 -24.56 -0.27 -21.88
C LEU A 348 -23.38 -0.81 -22.71
N ASN A 349 -23.53 -2.04 -23.20
CA ASN A 349 -22.46 -2.75 -23.93
C ASN A 349 -22.05 -2.04 -25.22
#